data_AF-A0A957JKF2-F1
#
_entry.id   AF-A0A957JKF2-F1
#
_cell.length_a   1.000
_cell.length_b   1.000
_cell.length_c   1.000
_cell.angle_alpha   90.00
_cell.angle_beta   90.00
_cell.angle_gamma   90.00
#
_symmetry.space_group_name_H-M   'P 1'
#
loop_
_entity.id
_entity.type
_entity.pdbx_description
1 polymer ?
#
loop_
_entity_poly.entity_id
_entity_poly.type
_entity_poly.pdbx_seq_one_letter_code
_entity_poly.pdbx_strand_id
1 'polypeptide(L)'
;MQLVHHGRKRVAHYCRKWVVHLRVLFDSSDIYSLGIMLFEMWTGKRPYRATTTYDLMNMHVQAPIPNILDHDATLPPACQTVINTAMAKKSQERYATVQELAKAVAAVGQSASVVQPTTVAPVPQLVSVVPPPNEKTVVESPIIQSHPQPPQHTPRKQRNPLWWLAGIGFALYAVWRLTFATSGTDILPTSAATAIFESLIATPRTPTITPESPTATPELHTPAPEISTRVADGMVLIEVKGNTFQMGNEEGLNIPNNETPKHPVTLNSYLIDQTEVTNAMYSKCVIVGACVASALSTKGDYNGNNYPVVGVSWYDADLYCRWAGGRLPTEAEWEYAARGDDGRLYPWGSVFNGVWLNFCDKTCSFNWHNTNMNDRYKYTAPVGSFSPAGDSWVGAKDMSGNVWEWVLDGYDAKYYKSSPTIDPIGLGDSIKVLRGGSWDSTSFYARVTHRNSAQPNTSNSNIGFRCAVSSGQ
;
A
#
# COMPACT_ATOMS: atom_id res chain seq x y z
N MET A 1 6.95 -13.49 -46.61
CA MET A 1 8.32 -13.46 -46.07
C MET A 1 8.56 -12.35 -45.04
N GLN A 2 8.12 -11.10 -45.28
CA GLN A 2 8.34 -9.97 -44.34
C GLN A 2 7.65 -10.13 -42.96
N LEU A 3 6.43 -10.67 -42.90
CA LEU A 3 5.70 -10.92 -41.62
C LEU A 3 6.40 -11.97 -40.74
N VAL A 4 6.88 -13.07 -41.35
CA VAL A 4 7.67 -14.10 -40.66
C VAL A 4 8.98 -13.53 -40.10
N HIS A 5 9.59 -12.60 -40.83
CA HIS A 5 10.81 -11.93 -40.41
C HIS A 5 10.57 -10.97 -39.22
N HIS A 6 9.39 -10.36 -39.15
CA HIS A 6 9.00 -9.48 -38.05
C HIS A 6 8.74 -10.27 -36.75
N GLY A 7 8.03 -11.40 -36.84
CA GLY A 7 7.80 -12.31 -35.71
C GLY A 7 9.11 -12.84 -35.11
N ARG A 8 10.04 -13.32 -35.96
CA ARG A 8 11.36 -13.83 -35.50
C ARG A 8 12.24 -12.75 -34.87
N LYS A 9 12.26 -11.53 -35.43
CA LYS A 9 13.02 -10.39 -34.85
C LYS A 9 12.45 -9.97 -33.49
N ARG A 10 11.13 -9.99 -33.35
CA ARG A 10 10.41 -9.73 -32.08
C ARG A 10 10.77 -10.78 -31.03
N VAL A 11 10.71 -12.07 -31.37
CA VAL A 11 11.14 -13.16 -30.46
C VAL A 11 12.61 -13.02 -30.07
N ALA A 12 13.50 -12.73 -31.02
CA ALA A 12 14.93 -12.54 -30.73
C ALA A 12 15.19 -11.31 -29.84
N HIS A 13 14.43 -10.23 -30.01
CA HIS A 13 14.50 -9.05 -29.13
C HIS A 13 14.06 -9.38 -27.70
N TYR A 14 12.90 -10.04 -27.55
CA TYR A 14 12.41 -10.42 -26.24
C TYR A 14 13.31 -11.46 -25.57
N CYS A 15 13.75 -12.51 -26.26
CA CYS A 15 14.67 -13.50 -25.68
C CYS A 15 15.97 -12.86 -25.17
N ARG A 16 16.54 -11.87 -25.90
CA ARG A 16 17.75 -11.17 -25.45
C ARG A 16 17.53 -10.35 -24.18
N LYS A 17 16.45 -9.57 -24.10
CA LYS A 17 16.12 -8.82 -22.88
C LYS A 17 15.78 -9.76 -21.72
N TRP A 18 15.04 -10.81 -22.00
CA TRP A 18 14.51 -11.71 -20.99
C TRP A 18 15.57 -12.62 -20.37
N VAL A 19 16.55 -13.09 -21.14
CA VAL A 19 17.70 -13.86 -20.62
C VAL A 19 18.58 -13.02 -19.69
N VAL A 20 18.68 -11.71 -19.90
CA VAL A 20 19.40 -10.81 -18.98
C VAL A 20 18.65 -10.65 -17.66
N HIS A 21 17.32 -10.50 -17.70
CA HIS A 21 16.49 -10.39 -16.50
C HIS A 21 16.37 -11.70 -15.72
N LEU A 22 16.34 -12.87 -16.38
CA LEU A 22 16.31 -14.19 -15.73
C LEU A 22 17.59 -14.54 -14.97
N ARG A 23 18.74 -13.96 -15.33
CA ARG A 23 19.99 -14.14 -14.57
C ARG A 23 19.95 -13.45 -13.20
N VAL A 24 18.99 -12.54 -13.00
CA VAL A 24 18.79 -11.75 -11.78
C VAL A 24 17.56 -12.26 -10.98
N LEU A 25 16.76 -13.16 -11.55
CA LEU A 25 15.65 -13.82 -10.87
C LEU A 25 16.17 -15.04 -10.09
N PHE A 26 15.97 -15.05 -8.78
CA PHE A 26 16.34 -16.16 -7.90
C PHE A 26 15.51 -17.42 -8.17
N ASP A 27 16.02 -18.58 -7.73
CA ASP A 27 15.37 -19.91 -7.81
C ASP A 27 13.98 -20.00 -7.12
N SER A 28 13.50 -18.91 -6.53
CA SER A 28 12.19 -18.78 -5.87
C SER A 28 11.02 -18.49 -6.83
N SER A 29 11.28 -18.18 -8.11
CA SER A 29 10.22 -17.94 -9.10
C SER A 29 9.62 -19.24 -9.62
N ASP A 30 8.31 -19.42 -9.50
CA ASP A 30 7.61 -20.60 -10.04
C ASP A 30 7.66 -20.61 -11.59
N ILE A 31 8.22 -21.70 -12.15
CA ILE A 31 8.46 -21.89 -13.59
C ILE A 31 7.17 -21.85 -14.41
N TYR A 32 6.04 -22.24 -13.83
CA TYR A 32 4.75 -22.18 -14.51
C TYR A 32 4.27 -20.74 -14.71
N SER A 33 4.44 -19.91 -13.68
CA SER A 33 4.18 -18.47 -13.75
C SER A 33 5.07 -17.77 -14.78
N LEU A 34 6.36 -18.15 -14.84
CA LEU A 34 7.28 -17.70 -15.91
C LEU A 34 6.81 -18.13 -17.31
N GLY A 35 6.26 -19.33 -17.44
CA GLY A 35 5.66 -19.84 -18.67
C GLY A 35 4.45 -19.03 -19.15
N ILE A 36 3.58 -18.61 -18.22
CA ILE A 36 2.43 -17.73 -18.55
C ILE A 36 2.92 -16.38 -19.09
N MET A 37 3.94 -15.80 -18.46
CA MET A 37 4.53 -14.54 -18.94
C MET A 37 5.15 -14.69 -20.33
N LEU A 38 5.87 -15.79 -20.58
CA LEU A 38 6.40 -16.10 -21.92
C LEU A 38 5.30 -16.20 -22.97
N PHE A 39 4.20 -16.90 -22.64
CA PHE A 39 3.05 -17.02 -23.52
C PHE A 39 2.51 -15.63 -23.89
N GLU A 40 2.30 -14.77 -22.89
CA GLU A 40 1.74 -13.43 -23.10
C GLU A 40 2.69 -12.52 -23.87
N MET A 41 3.99 -12.58 -23.61
CA MET A 41 4.98 -11.79 -24.37
C MET A 41 5.09 -12.23 -25.83
N TRP A 42 5.03 -13.53 -26.12
CA TRP A 42 5.16 -14.03 -27.49
C TRP A 42 3.89 -13.86 -28.31
N THR A 43 2.71 -13.98 -27.69
CA THR A 43 1.42 -13.94 -28.40
C THR A 43 0.68 -12.61 -28.25
N GLY A 44 1.06 -11.78 -27.28
CA GLY A 44 0.31 -10.58 -26.88
C GLY A 44 -1.04 -10.87 -26.20
N LYS A 45 -1.28 -12.14 -25.82
CA LYS A 45 -2.55 -12.60 -25.24
C LYS A 45 -2.29 -13.49 -24.03
N ARG A 46 -3.20 -13.48 -23.06
CA ARG A 46 -3.17 -14.43 -21.94
C ARG A 46 -3.56 -15.84 -22.41
N PRO A 47 -2.96 -16.90 -21.83
CA PRO A 47 -3.28 -18.28 -22.21
C PRO A 47 -4.73 -18.67 -21.86
N TYR A 48 -5.26 -18.17 -20.74
CA TYR A 48 -6.63 -18.47 -20.30
C TYR A 48 -7.40 -17.19 -20.02
N ARG A 49 -8.71 -17.22 -20.30
CA ARG A 49 -9.66 -16.15 -20.01
C ARG A 49 -10.97 -16.77 -19.55
N ALA A 50 -11.49 -16.28 -18.44
CA ALA A 50 -12.82 -16.64 -17.93
C ALA A 50 -13.48 -15.41 -17.29
N THR A 51 -14.79 -15.46 -17.12
CA THR A 51 -15.59 -14.37 -16.53
C THR A 51 -15.56 -14.39 -15.00
N THR A 52 -15.26 -15.55 -14.40
CA THR A 52 -15.12 -15.70 -12.95
C THR A 52 -13.70 -16.12 -12.58
N THR A 53 -13.25 -15.71 -11.39
CA THR A 53 -11.93 -16.11 -10.85
C THR A 53 -11.82 -17.62 -10.67
N TYR A 54 -12.91 -18.28 -10.25
CA TYR A 54 -12.95 -19.72 -10.06
C TYR A 54 -12.71 -20.48 -11.38
N ASP A 55 -13.39 -20.08 -12.45
CA ASP A 55 -13.22 -20.71 -13.76
C ASP A 55 -11.81 -20.49 -14.31
N LEU A 56 -11.24 -19.31 -14.09
CA LEU A 56 -9.86 -19.01 -14.48
C LEU A 56 -8.87 -19.90 -13.71
N MET A 57 -9.04 -20.05 -12.40
CA MET A 57 -8.22 -20.96 -11.58
C MET A 57 -8.37 -22.41 -12.05
N ASN A 58 -9.60 -22.85 -12.33
CA ASN A 58 -9.86 -24.19 -12.83
C ASN A 58 -9.20 -24.43 -14.21
N MET A 59 -9.18 -23.43 -15.09
CA MET A 59 -8.45 -23.51 -16.35
C MET A 59 -6.94 -23.65 -16.14
N HIS A 60 -6.35 -22.93 -15.20
CA HIS A 60 -4.93 -23.10 -14.88
C HIS A 60 -4.61 -24.50 -14.34
N VAL A 61 -5.55 -25.19 -13.70
CA VAL A 61 -5.33 -26.55 -13.17
C VAL A 61 -5.62 -27.63 -14.22
N GLN A 62 -6.74 -27.53 -14.95
CA GLN A 62 -7.30 -28.63 -15.74
C GLN A 62 -7.28 -28.40 -17.26
N ALA A 63 -7.31 -27.15 -17.73
CA ALA A 63 -7.41 -26.89 -19.17
C ALA A 63 -6.10 -27.22 -19.89
N PRO A 64 -6.17 -27.69 -21.15
CA PRO A 64 -4.98 -27.93 -21.95
C PRO A 64 -4.17 -26.64 -22.15
N ILE A 65 -2.86 -26.76 -22.37
CA ILE A 65 -2.00 -25.62 -22.69
C ILE A 65 -2.36 -25.16 -24.11
N PRO A 66 -2.74 -23.89 -24.34
CA PRO A 66 -3.10 -23.43 -25.67
C PRO A 66 -1.90 -23.46 -26.63
N ASN A 67 -2.17 -23.67 -27.92
CA ASN A 67 -1.16 -23.61 -28.95
C ASN A 67 -0.91 -22.15 -29.36
N ILE A 68 0.31 -21.64 -29.13
CA ILE A 68 0.71 -20.28 -29.45
C ILE A 68 0.68 -20.00 -30.95
N LEU A 69 0.82 -21.03 -31.79
CA LEU A 69 0.80 -20.88 -33.25
C LEU A 69 -0.60 -20.54 -33.78
N ASP A 70 -1.65 -20.84 -33.00
CA ASP A 70 -3.01 -20.42 -33.31
C ASP A 70 -3.20 -18.91 -33.09
N HIS A 71 -2.33 -18.28 -32.29
CA HIS A 71 -2.34 -16.85 -32.02
C HIS A 71 -1.38 -16.07 -32.92
N ASP A 72 -0.22 -16.64 -33.23
CA ASP A 72 0.75 -16.09 -34.17
C ASP A 72 1.54 -17.22 -34.88
N ALA A 73 1.10 -17.56 -36.09
CA ALA A 73 1.74 -18.58 -36.94
C ALA A 73 3.17 -18.20 -37.39
N THR A 74 3.63 -16.97 -37.12
CA THR A 74 5.00 -16.54 -37.44
C THR A 74 6.02 -16.93 -36.37
N LEU A 75 5.56 -17.38 -35.20
CA LEU A 75 6.42 -17.82 -34.11
C LEU A 75 7.13 -19.15 -34.48
N PRO A 76 8.41 -19.33 -34.10
CA PRO A 76 9.09 -20.62 -34.25
C PRO A 76 8.36 -21.74 -33.48
N PRO A 77 8.19 -22.95 -34.04
CA PRO A 77 7.58 -24.08 -33.31
C PRO A 77 8.27 -24.41 -31.99
N ALA A 78 9.58 -24.14 -31.88
CA ALA A 78 10.35 -24.30 -30.65
C ALA A 78 9.82 -23.44 -29.48
N CYS A 79 9.15 -22.31 -29.76
CA CYS A 79 8.45 -21.53 -28.74
C CYS A 79 7.34 -22.36 -28.08
N GLN A 80 6.59 -23.17 -28.85
CA GLN A 80 5.52 -24.00 -28.29
C GLN A 80 6.11 -25.07 -27.37
N THR A 81 7.27 -25.65 -27.72
CA THR A 81 7.97 -26.62 -26.87
C THR A 81 8.33 -26.01 -25.53
N VAL A 82 8.89 -24.79 -25.52
CA VAL A 82 9.22 -24.07 -24.27
C VAL A 82 7.97 -23.80 -23.43
N ILE A 83 6.87 -23.36 -24.05
CA ILE A 83 5.60 -23.13 -23.35
C ILE A 83 5.02 -24.42 -22.77
N ASN A 84 5.03 -25.52 -23.53
CA ASN A 84 4.52 -26.81 -23.08
C ASN A 84 5.26 -27.31 -21.84
N THR A 85 6.60 -27.21 -21.82
CA THR A 85 7.40 -27.63 -20.69
C THR A 85 7.27 -26.67 -19.51
N ALA A 86 7.36 -25.35 -19.73
CA ALA A 86 7.26 -24.38 -18.64
C ALA A 86 5.88 -24.42 -17.95
N MET A 87 4.80 -24.55 -18.74
CA MET A 87 3.42 -24.57 -18.26
C MET A 87 2.87 -25.99 -18.03
N ALA A 88 3.72 -27.01 -17.91
CA ALA A 88 3.27 -28.37 -17.63
C ALA A 88 2.48 -28.41 -16.30
N LYS A 89 1.35 -29.12 -16.28
CA LYS A 89 0.47 -29.14 -15.10
C LYS A 89 1.11 -29.83 -13.92
N LYS A 90 1.88 -30.90 -14.16
CA LYS A 90 2.70 -31.56 -13.14
C LYS A 90 4.05 -30.86 -13.04
N SER A 91 4.48 -30.56 -11.83
CA SER A 91 5.77 -29.88 -11.58
C SER A 91 6.97 -30.67 -12.11
N GLN A 92 6.93 -32.01 -12.06
CA GLN A 92 8.00 -32.89 -12.55
C GLN A 92 8.19 -32.85 -14.07
N GLU A 93 7.18 -32.41 -14.81
CA GLU A 93 7.24 -32.26 -16.28
C GLU A 93 7.74 -30.86 -16.69
N ARG A 94 8.01 -29.97 -15.71
CA ARG A 94 8.57 -28.64 -15.94
C ARG A 94 10.10 -28.68 -15.97
N TYR A 95 10.72 -27.60 -16.42
CA TYR A 95 12.15 -27.38 -16.24
C TYR A 95 12.51 -27.53 -14.75
N ALA A 96 13.66 -28.14 -14.46
CA ALA A 96 14.05 -28.37 -13.07
C ALA A 96 14.46 -27.06 -12.38
N THR A 97 14.95 -26.10 -13.18
CA THR A 97 15.46 -24.82 -12.69
C THR A 97 15.10 -23.66 -13.63
N VAL A 98 15.11 -22.45 -13.10
CA VAL A 98 14.90 -21.21 -13.87
C VAL A 98 16.01 -21.04 -14.92
N GLN A 99 17.22 -21.51 -14.62
CA GLN A 99 18.38 -21.46 -15.52
C GLN A 99 18.20 -22.41 -16.72
N GLU A 100 17.56 -23.56 -16.55
CA GLU A 100 17.20 -24.44 -17.66
C GLU A 100 16.15 -23.82 -18.58
N LEU A 101 15.11 -23.20 -18.00
CA LEU A 101 14.14 -22.42 -18.76
C LEU A 101 14.85 -21.28 -19.54
N ALA A 102 15.76 -20.55 -18.88
CA ALA A 102 16.52 -19.48 -19.51
C ALA A 102 17.36 -19.97 -20.70
N LYS A 103 18.01 -21.14 -20.57
CA LYS A 103 18.76 -21.78 -21.66
C LYS A 103 17.84 -22.14 -22.82
N ALA A 104 16.66 -22.70 -22.54
CA ALA A 104 15.68 -23.06 -23.56
C ALA A 104 15.18 -21.82 -24.34
N VAL A 105 14.86 -20.74 -23.64
CA VAL A 105 14.46 -19.45 -24.25
C VAL A 105 15.61 -18.84 -25.06
N ALA A 106 16.85 -18.91 -24.56
CA ALA A 106 18.02 -18.43 -25.28
C ALA A 106 18.25 -19.21 -26.60
N ALA A 107 18.07 -20.54 -26.59
CA ALA A 107 18.20 -21.38 -27.77
C ALA A 107 17.16 -21.03 -28.86
N VAL A 108 15.93 -20.70 -28.45
CA VAL A 108 14.89 -20.18 -29.35
C VAL A 108 15.32 -18.83 -29.96
N GLY A 109 15.85 -17.91 -29.16
CA GLY A 109 16.33 -16.60 -29.63
C GLY A 109 17.52 -16.68 -30.59
N GLN A 110 18.43 -17.64 -30.38
CA GLN A 110 19.56 -17.90 -31.29
C GLN A 110 19.07 -18.49 -32.61
N SER A 111 18.17 -19.49 -32.56
CA SER A 111 17.57 -20.10 -33.75
C SER A 111 16.72 -19.11 -34.56
N ALA A 112 16.09 -18.14 -33.89
CA ALA A 112 15.36 -17.05 -34.53
C ALA A 112 16.27 -15.97 -35.16
N SER A 113 17.54 -15.90 -34.75
CA SER A 113 18.53 -14.92 -35.24
C SER A 113 19.37 -15.45 -36.41
N VAL A 114 19.46 -16.77 -36.61
CA VAL A 114 20.13 -17.36 -37.77
C VAL A 114 19.22 -17.27 -38.99
N VAL A 115 19.44 -16.25 -39.81
CA VAL A 115 18.97 -16.24 -41.21
C VAL A 115 19.96 -17.07 -42.00
N GLN A 116 19.64 -18.35 -42.27
CA GLN A 116 20.40 -19.07 -43.29
C GLN A 116 20.14 -18.42 -44.66
N PRO A 117 21.19 -18.12 -45.44
CA PRO A 117 21.02 -17.62 -46.80
C PRO A 117 20.43 -18.76 -47.63
N THR A 118 19.17 -18.60 -48.05
CA THR A 118 18.57 -19.54 -48.99
C THR A 118 19.18 -19.25 -50.36
N THR A 119 19.98 -20.20 -50.83
CA THR A 119 20.48 -20.29 -52.20
C THR A 119 19.30 -20.10 -53.16
N VAL A 120 19.42 -19.13 -54.06
CA VAL A 120 18.44 -18.84 -55.09
C VAL A 120 18.42 -20.01 -56.08
N ALA A 121 17.32 -20.76 -56.11
CA ALA A 121 16.96 -21.64 -57.23
C ALA A 121 15.91 -20.94 -58.10
N PRO A 122 15.91 -21.14 -59.42
CA PRO A 122 15.26 -20.26 -60.38
C PRO A 122 13.73 -20.41 -60.38
N VAL A 123 13.07 -19.28 -60.61
CA VAL A 123 11.62 -19.10 -60.75
C VAL A 123 11.07 -19.89 -61.94
N PRO A 124 10.03 -20.73 -61.78
CA PRO A 124 9.14 -21.10 -62.87
C PRO A 124 7.97 -20.11 -62.95
N GLN A 125 7.57 -19.82 -64.20
CA GLN A 125 6.66 -18.75 -64.62
C GLN A 125 5.21 -18.88 -64.12
N LEU A 126 4.54 -17.72 -64.10
CA LEU A 126 3.13 -17.51 -63.79
C LEU A 126 2.18 -18.40 -64.61
N VAL A 127 1.18 -18.95 -63.93
CA VAL A 127 -0.12 -19.28 -64.55
C VAL A 127 -1.21 -18.50 -63.81
N SER A 128 -1.92 -17.69 -64.59
CA SER A 128 -3.06 -16.85 -64.20
C SER A 128 -4.26 -17.73 -63.82
N VAL A 129 -4.87 -17.49 -62.65
CA VAL A 129 -6.22 -17.97 -62.34
C VAL A 129 -7.06 -16.79 -61.86
N VAL A 130 -8.07 -16.48 -62.66
CA VAL A 130 -9.13 -15.48 -62.45
C VAL A 130 -10.07 -15.96 -61.33
N PRO A 131 -10.48 -15.12 -60.37
CA PRO A 131 -11.56 -15.46 -59.43
C PRO A 131 -12.96 -15.27 -60.07
N PRO A 132 -13.92 -16.18 -59.85
CA PRO A 132 -15.30 -16.01 -60.30
C PRO A 132 -16.10 -15.04 -59.39
N PRO A 133 -17.23 -14.48 -59.89
CA PRO A 133 -17.92 -13.36 -59.26
C PRO A 133 -18.96 -13.78 -58.20
N ASN A 134 -19.21 -12.82 -57.31
CA ASN A 134 -20.15 -12.81 -56.19
C ASN A 134 -21.52 -13.47 -56.46
N GLU A 135 -21.88 -14.44 -55.61
CA GLU A 135 -23.25 -14.90 -55.42
C GLU A 135 -23.82 -14.25 -54.15
N LYS A 136 -24.97 -13.59 -54.30
CA LYS A 136 -25.70 -12.89 -53.24
C LYS A 136 -26.40 -13.92 -52.35
N THR A 137 -25.87 -14.19 -51.17
CA THR A 137 -26.62 -14.86 -50.11
C THR A 137 -27.31 -13.81 -49.25
N VAL A 138 -28.65 -13.80 -49.32
CA VAL A 138 -29.53 -13.10 -48.40
C VAL A 138 -29.38 -13.77 -47.04
N VAL A 139 -28.81 -13.04 -46.06
CA VAL A 139 -28.84 -13.45 -44.65
C VAL A 139 -29.86 -12.57 -43.95
N GLU A 140 -30.93 -13.23 -43.51
CA GLU A 140 -31.99 -12.71 -42.66
C GLU A 140 -31.41 -12.15 -41.36
N SER A 141 -31.78 -10.93 -41.00
CA SER A 141 -31.38 -10.26 -39.76
C SER A 141 -31.88 -11.03 -38.54
N PRO A 142 -31.06 -11.31 -37.51
CA PRO A 142 -31.57 -11.87 -36.27
C PRO A 142 -32.37 -10.81 -35.51
N ILE A 143 -33.57 -11.24 -35.11
CA ILE A 143 -34.51 -10.54 -34.25
C ILE A 143 -33.83 -10.14 -32.94
N ILE A 144 -33.89 -8.84 -32.65
CA ILE A 144 -33.50 -8.26 -31.36
C ILE A 144 -34.40 -8.87 -30.28
N GLN A 145 -33.86 -9.77 -29.46
CA GLN A 145 -34.50 -10.14 -28.20
C GLN A 145 -34.31 -9.00 -27.21
N SER A 146 -35.42 -8.43 -26.76
CA SER A 146 -35.48 -7.38 -25.74
C SER A 146 -34.85 -7.82 -24.42
N HIS A 147 -33.99 -6.97 -23.87
CA HIS A 147 -33.48 -7.09 -22.50
C HIS A 147 -34.60 -7.29 -21.45
N PRO A 148 -34.40 -8.11 -20.41
CA PRO A 148 -35.29 -8.12 -19.26
C PRO A 148 -35.19 -6.80 -18.51
N GLN A 149 -36.36 -6.18 -18.27
CA GLN A 149 -36.51 -4.99 -17.44
C GLN A 149 -35.98 -5.23 -16.01
N PRO A 150 -35.36 -4.23 -15.36
CA PRO A 150 -35.06 -4.31 -13.93
C PRO A 150 -36.36 -4.40 -13.12
N PRO A 151 -36.36 -5.09 -11.96
CA PRO A 151 -37.57 -5.26 -11.16
C PRO A 151 -38.12 -3.92 -10.70
N GLN A 152 -39.42 -3.71 -10.93
CA GLN A 152 -40.18 -2.55 -10.49
C GLN A 152 -40.21 -2.50 -8.96
N HIS A 153 -39.82 -1.34 -8.41
CA HIS A 153 -39.99 -1.02 -6.99
C HIS A 153 -41.48 -1.06 -6.61
N THR A 154 -41.86 -1.95 -5.71
CA THR A 154 -43.16 -1.88 -5.03
C THR A 154 -43.15 -0.71 -4.03
N PRO A 155 -44.25 0.06 -3.91
CA PRO A 155 -44.30 1.17 -2.98
C PRO A 155 -44.27 0.66 -1.53
N ARG A 156 -43.24 1.08 -0.79
CA ARG A 156 -43.08 0.80 0.64
C ARG A 156 -44.19 1.51 1.41
N LYS A 157 -45.09 0.73 2.02
CA LYS A 157 -46.18 1.19 2.88
C LYS A 157 -45.63 2.09 3.99
N GLN A 158 -45.95 3.39 3.95
CA GLN A 158 -45.65 4.35 5.03
C GLN A 158 -46.26 3.83 6.35
N ARG A 159 -45.42 3.65 7.36
CA ARG A 159 -45.84 3.40 8.74
C ARG A 159 -45.80 4.72 9.50
N ASN A 160 -46.95 5.12 10.04
CA ASN A 160 -47.17 6.35 10.80
C ASN A 160 -46.28 6.41 12.07
N PRO A 161 -45.63 7.55 12.39
CA PRO A 161 -44.64 7.65 13.46
C PRO A 161 -45.23 7.85 14.88
N LEU A 162 -46.55 7.80 15.07
CA LEU A 162 -47.17 8.17 16.36
C LEU A 162 -46.98 7.19 17.52
N TRP A 163 -46.44 5.98 17.31
CA TRP A 163 -46.34 4.96 18.38
C TRP A 163 -45.01 4.98 19.16
N TRP A 164 -44.00 5.76 18.71
CA TRP A 164 -42.70 5.83 19.40
C TRP A 164 -42.64 6.87 20.53
N LEU A 165 -43.57 7.83 20.58
CA LEU A 165 -43.60 8.88 21.61
C LEU A 165 -44.14 8.40 22.97
N ALA A 166 -44.89 7.28 23.01
CA ALA A 166 -45.41 6.74 24.26
C ALA A 166 -44.36 5.95 25.08
N GLY A 167 -43.33 5.39 24.43
CA GLY A 167 -42.28 4.59 25.08
C GLY A 167 -41.21 5.42 25.79
N ILE A 168 -40.89 6.61 25.26
CA ILE A 168 -39.85 7.50 25.82
C ILE A 168 -40.33 8.17 27.12
N GLY A 169 -41.63 8.47 27.23
CA GLY A 169 -42.22 9.08 28.43
C GLY A 169 -42.18 8.18 29.67
N PHE A 170 -42.30 6.85 29.49
CA PHE A 170 -42.31 5.91 30.62
C PHE A 170 -40.90 5.70 31.21
N ALA A 171 -39.86 5.72 30.36
CA ALA A 171 -38.47 5.60 30.80
C ALA A 171 -37.98 6.87 31.53
N LEU A 172 -38.38 8.06 31.09
CA LEU A 172 -38.02 9.32 31.75
C LEU A 172 -38.72 9.50 33.12
N TYR A 173 -39.95 9.00 33.27
CA TYR A 173 -40.66 9.00 34.56
C TYR A 173 -40.03 8.04 35.58
N ALA A 174 -39.51 6.89 35.12
CA ALA A 174 -38.81 5.94 35.98
C ALA A 174 -37.46 6.48 36.49
N VAL A 175 -36.72 7.21 35.65
CA VAL A 175 -35.45 7.86 36.05
C VAL A 175 -35.70 9.03 37.00
N TRP A 176 -36.77 9.82 36.79
CA TRP A 176 -37.15 10.90 37.70
C TRP A 176 -37.57 10.42 39.11
N ARG A 177 -38.20 9.23 39.20
CA ARG A 177 -38.57 8.59 40.48
C ARG A 177 -37.38 8.05 41.28
N LEU A 178 -36.26 7.74 40.62
CA LEU A 178 -35.06 7.17 41.26
C LEU A 178 -34.08 8.24 41.78
N THR A 179 -34.20 9.50 41.35
CA THR A 179 -33.32 10.59 41.79
C THR A 179 -33.91 11.53 42.86
N PHE A 180 -35.17 11.35 43.26
CA PHE A 180 -35.86 12.24 44.21
C PHE A 180 -36.41 11.57 45.49
N ALA A 181 -35.90 10.39 45.84
CA ALA A 181 -36.18 9.75 47.13
C ALA A 181 -34.89 9.59 47.94
N THR A 182 -34.37 10.70 48.44
CA THR A 182 -33.52 10.82 49.65
C THR A 182 -33.09 12.28 49.83
N SER A 183 -34.06 13.15 50.11
CA SER A 183 -33.79 14.44 50.74
C SER A 183 -33.68 14.24 52.25
N GLY A 184 -32.44 14.18 52.75
CA GLY A 184 -32.10 14.36 54.16
C GLY A 184 -31.32 15.67 54.29
N THR A 185 -31.96 16.64 54.91
CA THR A 185 -31.46 17.99 55.23
C THR A 185 -30.36 17.94 56.27
N ASP A 186 -29.29 18.71 56.10
CA ASP A 186 -28.64 19.42 57.21
C ASP A 186 -27.95 20.71 56.72
N ILE A 187 -27.94 21.69 57.62
CA ILE A 187 -28.01 23.13 57.38
C ILE A 187 -26.75 23.83 57.97
N LEU A 188 -26.31 24.92 57.32
CA LEU A 188 -25.43 26.06 57.78
C LEU A 188 -23.89 25.89 57.82
N PRO A 189 -23.10 27.01 57.83
CA PRO A 189 -23.32 28.32 57.20
C PRO A 189 -22.12 28.83 56.36
N THR A 190 -22.45 29.85 55.57
CA THR A 190 -21.61 30.75 54.78
C THR A 190 -20.55 31.51 55.61
N SER A 191 -19.35 31.65 55.06
CA SER A 191 -18.45 32.77 55.36
C SER A 191 -17.72 33.19 54.08
N ALA A 192 -17.98 34.42 53.67
CA ALA A 192 -17.27 35.12 52.62
C ALA A 192 -15.94 35.65 53.19
N ALA A 193 -14.85 35.47 52.45
CA ALA A 193 -13.58 36.15 52.73
C ALA A 193 -13.04 36.76 51.43
N THR A 194 -13.08 38.09 51.44
CA THR A 194 -12.47 39.05 50.53
C THR A 194 -10.94 38.99 50.62
N ALA A 195 -10.24 39.07 49.48
CA ALA A 195 -8.88 39.61 49.33
C ALA A 195 -8.57 39.64 47.82
N ILE A 196 -8.76 40.74 47.10
CA ILE A 196 -7.76 41.80 46.84
C ILE A 196 -6.32 41.27 46.87
N PHE A 197 -5.69 41.17 45.70
CA PHE A 197 -4.23 41.16 45.62
C PHE A 197 -3.78 42.23 44.62
N GLU A 198 -3.02 43.16 45.19
CA GLU A 198 -2.43 44.32 44.54
C GLU A 198 -1.32 43.93 43.56
N SER A 199 -1.28 44.72 42.50
CA SER A 199 -0.15 44.90 41.61
C SER A 199 1.09 45.37 42.39
N LEU A 200 2.15 44.57 42.39
CA LEU A 200 3.50 45.03 42.72
C LEU A 200 4.36 45.08 41.45
N ILE A 201 4.57 46.30 41.00
CA ILE A 201 5.57 46.71 40.02
C ILE A 201 6.95 46.51 40.67
N ALA A 202 7.76 45.61 40.10
CA ALA A 202 9.16 45.48 40.44
C ALA A 202 10.01 46.28 39.43
N THR A 203 10.88 47.12 39.97
CA THR A 203 11.82 48.02 39.28
C THR A 203 12.86 47.29 38.43
N PRO A 204 13.38 47.92 37.37
CA PRO A 204 14.45 47.36 36.55
C PRO A 204 15.80 47.47 37.29
N ARG A 205 16.53 46.34 37.42
CA ARG A 205 17.94 46.35 37.83
C ARG A 205 18.84 46.33 36.60
N THR A 206 19.71 47.32 36.52
CA THR A 206 20.86 47.45 35.64
C THR A 206 21.78 46.22 35.74
N PRO A 207 22.28 45.66 34.62
CA PRO A 207 23.36 44.68 34.67
C PRO A 207 24.72 45.40 34.77
N THR A 208 25.45 45.10 35.84
CA THR A 208 26.88 45.38 35.98
C THR A 208 27.66 44.43 35.06
N ILE A 209 28.46 45.01 34.17
CA ILE A 209 29.38 44.28 33.30
C ILE A 209 30.69 44.06 34.08
N THR A 210 31.02 42.81 34.37
CA THR A 210 32.37 42.38 34.76
C THR A 210 32.86 41.41 33.69
N PRO A 211 34.06 41.60 33.10
CA PRO A 211 34.57 40.71 32.07
C PRO A 211 35.32 39.54 32.72
N GLU A 212 34.70 38.36 32.73
CA GLU A 212 35.42 37.11 32.96
C GLU A 212 35.61 36.39 31.63
N SER A 213 36.88 36.33 31.22
CA SER A 213 37.40 35.39 30.25
C SER A 213 37.52 34.02 30.92
N PRO A 214 37.07 32.95 30.25
CA PRO A 214 37.88 31.74 30.24
C PRO A 214 38.03 31.17 28.84
N THR A 215 39.29 31.05 28.42
CA THR A 215 39.91 29.90 27.77
C THR A 215 38.99 29.04 26.89
N ALA A 216 39.08 29.25 25.58
CA ALA A 216 38.53 28.36 24.56
C ALA A 216 39.22 26.99 24.65
N THR A 217 38.54 26.03 25.27
CA THR A 217 38.66 24.62 24.93
C THR A 217 38.20 24.46 23.48
N PRO A 218 38.93 23.77 22.59
CA PRO A 218 38.43 23.52 21.26
C PRO A 218 37.20 22.62 21.38
N GLU A 219 36.00 23.18 21.18
CA GLU A 219 34.80 22.41 20.97
C GLU A 219 35.05 21.49 19.79
N LEU A 220 35.10 20.19 20.07
CA LEU A 220 35.05 19.15 19.07
C LEU A 220 33.75 19.36 18.30
N HIS A 221 33.85 19.95 17.11
CA HIS A 221 32.74 20.06 16.19
C HIS A 221 32.19 18.66 15.94
N THR A 222 31.10 18.31 16.63
CA THR A 222 30.22 17.21 16.21
C THR A 222 29.78 17.56 14.80
N PRO A 223 30.12 16.75 13.77
CA PRO A 223 29.63 17.00 12.43
C PRO A 223 28.10 17.04 12.49
N ALA A 224 27.49 18.03 11.83
CA ALA A 224 26.04 18.01 11.62
C ALA A 224 25.63 16.64 11.07
N PRO A 225 24.52 16.04 11.50
CA PRO A 225 24.12 14.72 11.05
C PRO A 225 24.03 14.72 9.53
N GLU A 226 24.83 13.85 8.91
CA GLU A 226 24.87 13.69 7.46
C GLU A 226 23.48 13.20 7.03
N ILE A 227 22.71 14.04 6.32
CA ILE A 227 21.35 13.70 5.91
C ILE A 227 21.45 12.58 4.88
N SER A 228 21.15 11.36 5.30
CA SER A 228 21.09 10.20 4.41
C SER A 228 19.90 10.36 3.45
N THR A 229 20.17 10.32 2.15
CA THR A 229 19.13 10.36 1.12
C THR A 229 19.23 9.14 0.22
N ARG A 230 18.09 8.52 -0.07
CA ARG A 230 18.00 7.37 -0.96
C ARG A 230 18.19 7.82 -2.40
N VAL A 231 19.17 7.23 -3.10
CA VAL A 231 19.55 7.63 -4.47
C VAL A 231 18.40 7.49 -5.48
N ALA A 232 17.57 6.45 -5.35
CA ALA A 232 16.53 6.12 -6.32
C ALA A 232 15.45 7.22 -6.44
N ASP A 233 15.04 7.80 -5.31
CA ASP A 233 13.89 8.69 -5.24
C ASP A 233 14.14 10.02 -4.52
N GLY A 234 15.29 10.17 -3.85
CA GLY A 234 15.64 11.35 -3.06
C GLY A 234 14.98 11.39 -1.68
N MET A 235 14.41 10.27 -1.20
CA MET A 235 13.81 10.19 0.13
C MET A 235 14.85 10.40 1.22
N VAL A 236 14.56 11.25 2.21
CA VAL A 236 15.37 11.37 3.42
C VAL A 236 15.14 10.16 4.30
N LEU A 237 16.23 9.50 4.70
CA LEU A 237 16.22 8.32 5.55
C LEU A 237 16.57 8.70 6.99
N ILE A 238 15.75 8.26 7.92
CA ILE A 238 15.92 8.47 9.36
C ILE A 238 16.46 7.19 9.97
N GLU A 239 17.56 7.28 10.72
CA GLU A 239 18.07 6.15 11.48
C GLU A 239 17.23 5.94 12.74
N VAL A 240 16.66 4.74 12.85
CA VAL A 240 16.03 4.26 14.07
C VAL A 240 17.02 3.33 14.75
N LYS A 241 17.61 3.79 15.86
CA LYS A 241 18.50 2.96 16.67
C LYS A 241 17.68 1.83 17.29
N GLY A 242 18.13 0.59 17.08
CA GLY A 242 17.48 -0.58 17.65
C GLY A 242 17.45 -0.52 19.17
N ASN A 243 16.29 -0.86 19.75
CA ASN A 243 16.10 -1.00 21.19
C ASN A 243 14.97 -2.01 21.47
N THR A 244 14.72 -2.27 22.75
CA THR A 244 13.53 -2.98 23.20
C THR A 244 12.44 -2.00 23.61
N PHE A 245 11.24 -2.17 23.04
CA PHE A 245 10.06 -1.37 23.40
C PHE A 245 8.87 -2.28 23.71
N GLN A 246 7.83 -1.68 24.30
CA GLN A 246 6.57 -2.38 24.59
C GLN A 246 5.58 -2.15 23.45
N MET A 247 5.45 -3.15 22.58
CA MET A 247 4.56 -3.12 21.42
C MET A 247 3.12 -3.43 21.83
N GLY A 248 2.16 -2.69 21.26
CA GLY A 248 0.74 -2.81 21.57
C GLY A 248 0.30 -2.09 22.83
N ASN A 249 -0.84 -2.51 23.36
CA ASN A 249 -1.51 -1.90 24.51
C ASN A 249 -1.84 -2.92 25.59
N GLU A 250 -1.98 -2.40 26.81
CA GLU A 250 -2.59 -3.15 27.91
C GLU A 250 -4.05 -3.46 27.59
N GLU A 251 -4.56 -4.57 28.13
CA GLU A 251 -5.97 -4.89 28.04
C GLU A 251 -6.82 -3.81 28.71
N GLY A 252 -7.93 -3.42 28.07
CA GLY A 252 -8.80 -2.37 28.58
C GLY A 252 -10.11 -2.25 27.81
N LEU A 253 -11.12 -1.65 28.45
CA LEU A 253 -12.50 -1.58 27.94
C LEU A 253 -12.65 -0.92 26.55
N ASN A 254 -11.67 -0.11 26.12
CA ASN A 254 -11.69 0.59 24.84
C ASN A 254 -10.46 0.28 23.97
N ILE A 255 -9.74 -0.82 24.27
CA ILE A 255 -8.61 -1.27 23.46
C ILE A 255 -9.04 -2.48 22.64
N PRO A 256 -8.97 -2.41 21.30
CA PRO A 256 -9.26 -3.56 20.45
C PRO A 256 -8.38 -4.76 20.81
N ASN A 257 -8.96 -5.96 20.83
CA ASN A 257 -8.25 -7.20 21.16
C ASN A 257 -7.08 -7.52 20.21
N ASN A 258 -7.03 -6.91 19.02
CA ASN A 258 -5.91 -7.08 18.09
C ASN A 258 -4.70 -6.23 18.45
N GLU A 259 -4.83 -5.25 19.35
CA GLU A 259 -3.74 -4.41 19.88
C GLU A 259 -3.13 -4.98 21.17
N THR A 260 -3.63 -6.13 21.67
CA THR A 260 -3.25 -6.72 22.96
C THR A 260 -2.72 -8.16 22.79
N PRO A 261 -1.90 -8.67 23.72
CA PRO A 261 -1.34 -7.98 24.88
C PRO A 261 -0.18 -7.05 24.50
N LYS A 262 0.11 -6.11 25.40
CA LYS A 262 1.39 -5.40 25.39
C LYS A 262 2.51 -6.41 25.61
N HIS A 263 3.53 -6.39 24.76
CA HIS A 263 4.61 -7.37 24.82
C HIS A 263 5.97 -6.74 24.43
N PRO A 264 7.09 -7.27 24.95
CA PRO A 264 8.41 -6.76 24.60
C PRO A 264 8.80 -7.16 23.18
N VAL A 265 9.29 -6.19 22.42
CA VAL A 265 9.90 -6.40 21.10
C VAL A 265 11.24 -5.69 21.07
N THR A 266 12.29 -6.42 20.71
CA THR A 266 13.65 -5.94 20.47
C THR A 266 13.86 -5.84 18.96
N LEU A 267 14.20 -4.63 18.49
CA LEU A 267 14.51 -4.39 17.09
C LEU A 267 16.00 -4.15 16.89
N ASN A 268 16.54 -4.66 15.80
CA ASN A 268 17.82 -4.19 15.28
C ASN A 268 17.69 -2.75 14.75
N SER A 269 18.81 -2.04 14.57
CA SER A 269 18.78 -0.71 13.94
C SER A 269 18.41 -0.82 12.46
N TYR A 270 17.67 0.16 11.97
CA TYR A 270 17.25 0.25 10.57
C TYR A 270 17.07 1.72 10.16
N LEU A 271 16.91 1.96 8.87
CA LEU A 271 16.53 3.26 8.34
C LEU A 271 15.05 3.22 7.94
N ILE A 272 14.31 4.30 8.18
CA ILE A 272 12.93 4.46 7.72
C ILE A 272 12.77 5.77 6.95
N ASP A 273 11.88 5.77 5.97
CA ASP A 273 11.52 6.97 5.22
C ASP A 273 10.97 8.04 6.16
N GLN A 274 11.48 9.27 6.03
CA GLN A 274 11.04 10.39 6.85
C GLN A 274 9.55 10.70 6.67
N THR A 275 9.02 10.51 5.47
CA THR A 275 7.60 10.73 5.13
C THR A 275 7.02 9.52 4.43
N GLU A 276 5.72 9.52 4.17
CA GLU A 276 5.14 8.63 3.15
C GLU A 276 5.77 8.90 1.78
N VAL A 277 5.78 7.88 0.92
CA VAL A 277 6.26 8.03 -0.46
C VAL A 277 5.36 9.00 -1.21
N THR A 278 5.96 10.03 -1.80
CA THR A 278 5.19 11.06 -2.52
C THR A 278 4.86 10.64 -3.95
N ASN A 279 3.87 11.29 -4.56
CA ASN A 279 3.57 11.12 -5.99
C ASN A 279 4.80 11.38 -6.88
N ALA A 280 5.61 12.40 -6.57
CA ALA A 280 6.81 12.70 -7.35
C ALA A 280 7.84 11.57 -7.25
N MET A 281 8.04 11.00 -6.07
CA MET A 281 8.92 9.85 -5.84
C MET A 281 8.41 8.60 -6.58
N TYR A 282 7.13 8.27 -6.39
CA TYR A 282 6.48 7.14 -7.07
C TYR A 282 6.54 7.25 -8.60
N SER A 283 6.39 8.46 -9.14
CA SER A 283 6.46 8.71 -10.59
C SER A 283 7.80 8.29 -11.20
N LYS A 284 8.91 8.38 -10.46
CA LYS A 284 10.24 7.95 -10.94
C LYS A 284 10.26 6.46 -11.23
N CYS A 285 9.64 5.64 -10.36
CA CYS A 285 9.49 4.20 -10.56
C CYS A 285 8.59 3.88 -11.77
N VAL A 286 7.52 4.66 -11.96
CA VAL A 286 6.59 4.50 -13.10
C VAL A 286 7.26 4.85 -14.42
N ILE A 287 8.03 5.94 -14.48
CA ILE A 287 8.71 6.42 -15.71
C ILE A 287 9.68 5.38 -16.26
N VAL A 288 10.39 4.65 -15.38
CA VAL A 288 11.31 3.59 -15.80
C VAL A 288 10.62 2.25 -16.06
N GLY A 289 9.29 2.19 -15.90
CA GLY A 289 8.46 1.02 -16.14
C GLY A 289 8.54 -0.05 -15.04
N ALA A 290 9.05 0.31 -13.86
CA ALA A 290 9.15 -0.61 -12.73
C ALA A 290 7.85 -0.67 -11.91
N CYS A 291 7.11 0.44 -11.80
CA CYS A 291 5.83 0.50 -11.08
C CYS A 291 4.65 0.78 -12.02
N VAL A 292 3.46 0.35 -11.61
CA VAL A 292 2.20 0.71 -12.29
C VAL A 292 1.70 2.06 -11.76
N ALA A 293 1.29 2.95 -12.66
CA ALA A 293 0.73 4.23 -12.28
C ALA A 293 -0.56 4.06 -11.45
N SER A 294 -0.65 4.75 -10.31
CA SER A 294 -1.90 4.79 -9.54
C SER A 294 -3.01 5.44 -10.36
N ALA A 295 -4.21 4.86 -10.35
CA ALA A 295 -5.39 5.44 -10.98
C ALA A 295 -5.84 6.75 -10.32
N LEU A 296 -5.33 7.06 -9.12
CA LEU A 296 -5.60 8.30 -8.39
C LEU A 296 -4.56 9.39 -8.64
N SER A 297 -3.43 9.06 -9.27
CA SER A 297 -2.36 10.02 -9.59
C SER A 297 -2.79 11.17 -10.50
N THR A 298 -3.94 11.07 -11.16
CA THR A 298 -4.50 12.12 -12.04
C THR A 298 -5.69 12.85 -11.44
N LYS A 299 -6.17 12.47 -10.24
CA LYS A 299 -7.32 13.12 -9.59
C LYS A 299 -6.87 14.30 -8.72
N GLY A 300 -7.46 15.47 -8.97
CA GLY A 300 -7.06 16.76 -8.39
C GLY A 300 -6.78 16.77 -6.88
N ASP A 301 -7.63 16.09 -6.10
CA ASP A 301 -7.51 16.07 -4.64
C ASP A 301 -6.31 15.24 -4.11
N TYR A 302 -5.66 14.47 -4.99
CA TYR A 302 -4.59 13.51 -4.64
C TYR A 302 -3.34 13.64 -5.53
N ASN A 303 -3.29 14.56 -6.50
CA ASN A 303 -2.32 14.55 -7.62
C ASN A 303 -1.17 15.57 -7.51
N GLY A 304 -0.87 16.09 -6.32
CA GLY A 304 0.26 17.00 -6.11
C GLY A 304 1.59 16.26 -5.88
N ASN A 305 2.71 16.83 -6.36
CA ASN A 305 4.05 16.22 -6.26
C ASN A 305 4.46 15.83 -4.83
N ASN A 306 4.10 16.66 -3.85
CA ASN A 306 4.46 16.47 -2.44
C ASN A 306 3.34 15.82 -1.62
N TYR A 307 2.30 15.31 -2.28
CA TYR A 307 1.25 14.53 -1.60
C TYR A 307 1.66 13.06 -1.56
N PRO A 308 1.21 12.30 -0.54
CA PRO A 308 1.44 10.86 -0.49
C PRO A 308 0.82 10.19 -1.71
N VAL A 309 1.53 9.22 -2.29
CA VAL A 309 0.93 8.36 -3.31
C VAL A 309 -0.15 7.50 -2.65
N VAL A 310 -1.35 7.52 -3.24
CA VAL A 310 -2.50 6.73 -2.77
C VAL A 310 -3.09 5.90 -3.90
N GLY A 311 -4.01 4.98 -3.58
CA GLY A 311 -4.60 4.09 -4.58
C GLY A 311 -3.59 3.05 -5.09
N VAL A 312 -2.68 2.65 -4.20
CA VAL A 312 -1.66 1.64 -4.43
C VAL A 312 -1.95 0.41 -3.58
N SER A 313 -1.78 -0.77 -4.16
CA SER A 313 -1.93 -2.03 -3.44
C SER A 313 -0.69 -2.33 -2.60
N TRP A 314 -0.77 -3.34 -1.73
CA TRP A 314 0.40 -3.80 -0.98
C TRP A 314 1.52 -4.26 -1.93
N TYR A 315 1.15 -4.91 -3.04
CA TYR A 315 2.11 -5.35 -4.05
C TYR A 315 2.78 -4.18 -4.77
N ASP A 316 2.05 -3.10 -5.05
CA ASP A 316 2.64 -1.89 -5.64
C ASP A 316 3.61 -1.21 -4.68
N ALA A 317 3.26 -1.18 -3.39
CA ALA A 317 4.08 -0.62 -2.32
C ALA A 317 5.37 -1.42 -2.10
N ASP A 318 5.28 -2.75 -1.99
CA ASP A 318 6.44 -3.64 -1.87
C ASP A 318 7.34 -3.57 -3.11
N LEU A 319 6.74 -3.56 -4.32
CA LEU A 319 7.47 -3.41 -5.57
C LEU A 319 8.25 -2.09 -5.63
N TYR A 320 7.60 -0.98 -5.25
CA TYR A 320 8.26 0.33 -5.17
C TYR A 320 9.42 0.30 -4.19
N CYS A 321 9.21 -0.19 -2.96
CA CYS A 321 10.27 -0.19 -1.96
C CYS A 321 11.47 -1.02 -2.41
N ARG A 322 11.25 -2.18 -3.04
CA ARG A 322 12.33 -2.99 -3.62
C ARG A 322 13.05 -2.28 -4.75
N TRP A 323 12.31 -1.61 -5.65
CA TRP A 323 12.90 -0.80 -6.72
C TRP A 323 13.75 0.34 -6.16
N ALA A 324 13.30 0.96 -5.07
CA ALA A 324 14.00 2.06 -4.42
C ALA A 324 15.25 1.59 -3.63
N GLY A 325 15.45 0.28 -3.48
CA GLY A 325 16.58 -0.29 -2.72
C GLY A 325 16.28 -0.52 -1.24
N GLY A 326 15.01 -0.64 -0.87
CA GLY A 326 14.54 -0.96 0.48
C GLY A 326 13.46 -2.05 0.49
N ARG A 327 12.62 -1.99 1.51
CA ARG A 327 11.47 -2.89 1.73
C ARG A 327 10.36 -2.13 2.45
N LEU A 328 9.18 -2.71 2.57
CA LEU A 328 8.22 -2.21 3.55
C LEU A 328 8.77 -2.40 4.98
N PRO A 329 8.50 -1.48 5.92
CA PRO A 329 8.80 -1.70 7.34
C PRO A 329 7.99 -2.89 7.85
N THR A 330 8.49 -3.57 8.88
CA THR A 330 7.63 -4.48 9.65
C THR A 330 6.63 -3.66 10.47
N GLU A 331 5.54 -4.29 10.91
CA GLU A 331 4.57 -3.66 11.80
C GLU A 331 5.24 -3.15 13.10
N ALA A 332 6.19 -3.93 13.61
CA ALA A 332 6.94 -3.59 14.81
C ALA A 332 7.90 -2.42 14.60
N GLU A 333 8.62 -2.40 13.47
CA GLU A 333 9.45 -1.26 13.07
C GLU A 333 8.60 0.01 12.96
N TRP A 334 7.48 -0.07 12.24
CA TRP A 334 6.59 1.06 12.07
C TRP A 334 6.08 1.58 13.43
N GLU A 335 5.63 0.70 14.32
CA GLU A 335 5.15 1.12 15.65
C GLU A 335 6.27 1.76 16.46
N TYR A 336 7.47 1.18 16.45
CA TYR A 336 8.59 1.72 17.20
C TYR A 336 9.02 3.10 16.69
N ALA A 337 9.12 3.28 15.36
CA ALA A 337 9.43 4.58 14.76
C ALA A 337 8.38 5.65 15.10
N ALA A 338 7.11 5.26 15.26
CA ALA A 338 6.04 6.16 15.67
C ALA A 338 6.03 6.44 17.18
N ARG A 339 6.20 5.41 18.01
CA ARG A 339 5.85 5.39 19.44
C ARG A 339 7.03 5.64 20.38
N GLY A 340 8.21 5.15 20.03
CA GLY A 340 9.36 5.07 20.94
C GLY A 340 9.18 4.00 22.02
N ASP A 341 10.04 4.06 23.04
CA ASP A 341 10.04 3.15 24.19
C ASP A 341 9.34 3.72 25.44
N ASP A 342 8.84 4.95 25.38
CA ASP A 342 8.12 5.65 26.45
C ASP A 342 6.58 5.50 26.38
N GLY A 343 6.07 4.70 25.44
CA GLY A 343 4.68 4.22 25.44
C GLY A 343 3.61 5.19 24.92
N ARG A 344 3.97 6.11 24.01
CA ARG A 344 3.08 7.18 23.51
C ARG A 344 1.90 6.67 22.70
N LEU A 345 0.71 7.27 22.88
CA LEU A 345 -0.48 6.92 22.09
C LEU A 345 -0.49 7.57 20.69
N TYR A 346 0.18 8.70 20.54
CA TYR A 346 0.41 9.45 19.31
C TYR A 346 1.92 9.76 19.20
N PRO A 347 2.46 10.10 18.02
CA PRO A 347 3.90 10.33 17.85
C PRO A 347 4.49 11.37 18.82
N TRP A 348 3.66 12.37 19.16
CA TRP A 348 3.98 13.48 20.06
C TRP A 348 3.63 13.24 21.54
N GLY A 349 3.02 12.12 21.91
CA GLY A 349 2.70 11.80 23.30
C GLY A 349 1.33 11.12 23.50
N SER A 350 0.79 11.24 24.71
CA SER A 350 -0.42 10.49 25.11
C SER A 350 -1.74 11.24 24.90
N VAL A 351 -1.68 12.55 24.58
CA VAL A 351 -2.87 13.40 24.43
C VAL A 351 -3.11 13.71 22.96
N PHE A 352 -4.34 13.49 22.51
CA PHE A 352 -4.74 13.80 21.14
C PHE A 352 -4.67 15.31 20.88
N ASN A 353 -4.10 15.69 19.74
CA ASN A 353 -4.11 17.07 19.27
C ASN A 353 -4.41 17.12 17.76
N GLY A 354 -5.62 17.57 17.42
CA GLY A 354 -6.12 17.65 16.04
C GLY A 354 -5.41 18.69 15.15
N VAL A 355 -4.41 19.41 15.66
CA VAL A 355 -3.60 20.39 14.90
C VAL A 355 -2.27 19.77 14.44
N TRP A 356 -1.92 18.57 14.91
CA TRP A 356 -0.63 17.92 14.65
C TRP A 356 -0.73 16.71 13.71
N LEU A 357 -1.89 16.53 13.07
CA LEU A 357 -2.15 15.51 12.06
C LEU A 357 -3.26 15.95 11.11
N ASN A 358 -3.34 15.24 9.98
CA ASN A 358 -4.48 15.26 9.08
C ASN A 358 -5.46 14.11 9.44
N PHE A 359 -6.70 14.42 9.78
CA PHE A 359 -7.72 13.45 10.18
C PHE A 359 -9.13 13.92 9.79
N CYS A 360 -10.18 13.15 10.12
CA CYS A 360 -11.54 13.54 9.77
C CYS A 360 -12.07 14.68 10.68
N ASP A 361 -11.74 15.90 10.29
CA ASP A 361 -12.05 17.17 10.95
C ASP A 361 -13.35 17.83 10.42
N LYS A 362 -13.61 19.11 10.73
CA LYS A 362 -14.85 19.77 10.31
C LYS A 362 -15.07 19.87 8.79
N THR A 363 -14.03 19.70 7.99
CA THR A 363 -14.08 19.75 6.52
C THR A 363 -14.35 18.38 5.90
N CYS A 364 -14.13 17.31 6.66
CA CYS A 364 -14.42 15.94 6.31
C CYS A 364 -15.93 15.73 6.08
N SER A 365 -16.29 14.98 5.04
CA SER A 365 -17.70 14.79 4.63
C SER A 365 -18.41 13.62 5.33
N PHE A 366 -17.72 12.90 6.23
CA PHE A 366 -18.29 11.77 6.95
C PHE A 366 -18.96 12.20 8.25
N ASN A 367 -20.01 11.52 8.70
CA ASN A 367 -20.78 11.91 9.89
C ASN A 367 -20.04 11.73 11.23
N TRP A 368 -18.90 11.04 11.25
CA TRP A 368 -18.03 10.89 12.42
C TRP A 368 -16.95 11.99 12.52
N HIS A 369 -17.05 13.01 11.68
CA HIS A 369 -16.09 14.10 11.65
C HIS A 369 -16.08 14.90 12.97
N ASN A 370 -14.91 15.44 13.32
CA ASN A 370 -14.80 16.32 14.48
C ASN A 370 -15.16 17.77 14.10
N THR A 371 -16.29 18.28 14.58
CA THR A 371 -16.78 19.63 14.26
C THR A 371 -15.94 20.77 14.83
N ASN A 372 -15.11 20.49 15.84
CA ASN A 372 -14.41 21.50 16.63
C ASN A 372 -12.95 21.72 16.19
N MET A 373 -12.44 20.89 15.28
CA MET A 373 -11.06 20.93 14.79
C MET A 373 -11.00 21.27 13.30
N ASN A 374 -9.89 21.85 12.89
CA ASN A 374 -9.62 22.16 11.49
C ASN A 374 -8.12 22.03 11.18
N ASP A 375 -7.73 20.95 10.52
CA ASP A 375 -6.36 20.69 10.06
C ASP A 375 -6.05 21.34 8.70
N ARG A 376 -7.07 21.93 8.06
CA ARG A 376 -7.04 22.67 6.77
C ARG A 376 -7.06 21.77 5.53
N TYR A 377 -7.14 20.45 5.67
CA TYR A 377 -7.10 19.50 4.57
C TYR A 377 -8.34 18.61 4.56
N LYS A 378 -9.15 18.73 3.51
CA LYS A 378 -10.34 17.88 3.34
C LYS A 378 -10.01 16.42 3.03
N TYR A 379 -8.87 16.19 2.39
CA TYR A 379 -8.35 14.89 1.95
C TYR A 379 -6.91 14.76 2.43
N THR A 380 -6.03 14.07 1.69
CA THR A 380 -4.60 14.03 1.97
C THR A 380 -4.00 15.44 2.07
N ALA A 381 -2.96 15.58 2.89
CA ALA A 381 -2.14 16.77 3.00
C ALA A 381 -0.79 16.54 2.32
N PRO A 382 -0.06 17.59 1.89
CA PRO A 382 1.34 17.45 1.55
C PRO A 382 2.10 16.79 2.71
N VAL A 383 3.01 15.88 2.40
CA VAL A 383 3.82 15.23 3.44
C VAL A 383 4.64 16.26 4.22
N GLY A 384 4.76 16.05 5.53
CA GLY A 384 5.44 16.93 6.48
C GLY A 384 4.68 18.19 6.87
N SER A 385 3.38 18.31 6.52
CA SER A 385 2.60 19.53 6.80
C SER A 385 2.42 19.85 8.29
N PHE A 386 2.57 18.86 9.16
CA PHE A 386 2.38 18.98 10.61
C PHE A 386 3.68 19.08 11.40
N SER A 387 4.81 19.08 10.71
CA SER A 387 6.12 19.20 11.33
C SER A 387 6.39 20.61 11.87
N PRO A 388 7.20 20.73 12.95
CA PRO A 388 7.81 19.64 13.72
C PRO A 388 6.89 19.08 14.81
N ALA A 389 5.72 19.68 15.06
CA ALA A 389 4.90 19.33 16.23
C ALA A 389 4.24 17.95 16.14
N GLY A 390 3.98 17.46 14.92
CA GLY A 390 3.46 16.12 14.65
C GLY A 390 4.52 15.04 14.46
N ASP A 391 5.81 15.37 14.52
CA ASP A 391 6.89 14.43 14.24
C ASP A 391 7.02 13.40 15.37
N SER A 392 7.43 12.18 15.02
CA SER A 392 7.77 11.14 16.00
C SER A 392 9.09 11.43 16.70
N TRP A 393 9.43 10.63 17.71
CA TRP A 393 10.67 10.78 18.48
C TRP A 393 11.95 10.66 17.64
N VAL A 394 11.92 9.95 16.50
CA VAL A 394 13.04 9.88 15.55
C VAL A 394 13.00 10.97 14.48
N GLY A 395 11.93 11.76 14.41
CA GLY A 395 11.72 12.75 13.35
C GLY A 395 11.03 12.20 12.10
N ALA A 396 10.39 11.02 12.19
CA ALA A 396 9.49 10.54 11.14
C ALA A 396 8.17 11.32 11.20
N LYS A 397 7.73 11.79 10.05
CA LYS A 397 6.59 12.71 9.87
C LYS A 397 5.34 11.92 9.52
N ASP A 398 4.18 12.48 9.89
CA ASP A 398 2.86 11.97 9.54
C ASP A 398 2.61 10.50 9.93
N MET A 399 3.29 10.01 10.97
CA MET A 399 3.07 8.66 11.51
C MET A 399 1.67 8.48 12.13
N SER A 400 0.88 9.55 12.24
CA SER A 400 -0.54 9.52 12.61
C SER A 400 -1.33 10.37 11.63
N GLY A 401 -2.38 9.80 11.02
CA GLY A 401 -3.26 10.49 10.07
C GLY A 401 -2.74 10.45 8.63
N ASN A 402 -3.21 11.40 7.82
CA ASN A 402 -2.91 11.54 6.38
C ASN A 402 -3.31 10.33 5.53
N VAL A 403 -2.53 9.24 5.53
CA VAL A 403 -2.87 7.98 4.84
C VAL A 403 -2.56 6.77 5.72
N TRP A 404 -3.38 5.74 5.61
CA TRP A 404 -3.01 4.42 6.12
C TRP A 404 -1.77 3.94 5.38
N GLU A 405 -0.85 3.31 6.09
CA GLU A 405 0.40 2.82 5.50
C GLU A 405 0.46 1.31 5.48
N TRP A 406 0.73 0.74 4.30
CA TRP A 406 1.10 -0.67 4.18
C TRP A 406 2.41 -0.96 4.91
N VAL A 407 2.42 -2.07 5.65
CA VAL A 407 3.63 -2.66 6.26
C VAL A 407 3.80 -4.10 5.75
N LEU A 408 4.95 -4.72 5.99
CA LEU A 408 5.32 -6.04 5.45
C LEU A 408 4.38 -7.17 5.91
N ASP A 409 3.90 -7.06 7.16
CA ASP A 409 3.32 -8.13 7.94
C ASP A 409 1.97 -8.64 7.41
N GLY A 410 1.79 -9.96 7.52
CA GLY A 410 0.48 -10.59 7.50
C GLY A 410 -0.34 -10.22 8.73
N TYR A 411 -1.62 -9.92 8.54
CA TYR A 411 -2.52 -9.59 9.65
C TYR A 411 -3.07 -10.85 10.30
N ASP A 412 -2.80 -10.99 11.60
CA ASP A 412 -3.54 -11.86 12.52
C ASP A 412 -3.86 -11.07 13.81
N ALA A 413 -5.14 -11.07 14.18
CA ALA A 413 -5.64 -10.44 15.40
C ALA A 413 -5.07 -11.06 16.68
N LYS A 414 -4.55 -12.29 16.63
CA LYS A 414 -3.98 -12.99 17.79
C LYS A 414 -2.45 -12.97 17.79
N TYR A 415 -1.80 -12.41 16.76
CA TYR A 415 -0.35 -12.49 16.56
C TYR A 415 0.44 -12.04 17.79
N TYR A 416 0.02 -10.96 18.46
CA TYR A 416 0.71 -10.41 19.63
C TYR A 416 0.83 -11.40 20.80
N LYS A 417 -0.05 -12.41 20.88
CA LYS A 417 0.00 -13.45 21.93
C LYS A 417 1.13 -14.46 21.72
N SER A 418 1.64 -14.57 20.50
CA SER A 418 2.67 -15.53 20.09
C SER A 418 3.81 -14.87 19.31
N SER A 419 3.91 -13.54 19.38
CA SER A 419 4.92 -12.77 18.66
C SER A 419 6.31 -13.11 19.20
N PRO A 420 7.31 -13.40 18.33
CA PRO A 420 8.68 -13.54 18.77
C PRO A 420 9.22 -12.20 19.27
N THR A 421 10.18 -12.24 20.17
CA THR A 421 10.69 -11.02 20.83
C THR A 421 11.71 -10.25 20.01
N ILE A 422 12.35 -10.85 19.00
CA ILE A 422 13.41 -10.21 18.21
C ILE A 422 12.95 -10.09 16.77
N ASP A 423 12.95 -8.87 16.22
CA ASP A 423 12.56 -8.54 14.85
C ASP A 423 11.31 -9.31 14.35
N PRO A 424 10.16 -9.23 15.04
CA PRO A 424 8.98 -9.97 14.66
C PRO A 424 8.45 -9.55 13.30
N ILE A 425 8.01 -10.54 12.53
CA ILE A 425 7.30 -10.37 11.26
C ILE A 425 6.05 -11.24 11.28
N GLY A 426 4.89 -10.60 11.20
CA GLY A 426 3.59 -11.23 11.10
C GLY A 426 3.51 -12.15 9.88
N LEU A 427 3.09 -13.39 10.12
CA LEU A 427 3.02 -14.43 9.10
C LEU A 427 1.73 -14.32 8.26
N GLY A 428 1.82 -14.73 6.99
CA GLY A 428 0.68 -14.86 6.08
C GLY A 428 0.54 -13.72 5.07
N ASP A 429 -0.14 -14.04 3.97
CA ASP A 429 -0.25 -13.14 2.80
C ASP A 429 -1.70 -12.85 2.38
N SER A 430 -2.69 -13.44 3.04
CA SER A 430 -4.11 -13.29 2.67
C SER A 430 -4.66 -11.90 3.00
N ILE A 431 -4.22 -11.33 4.11
CA ILE A 431 -4.58 -10.00 4.61
C ILE A 431 -3.29 -9.36 5.12
N LYS A 432 -3.08 -8.10 4.78
CA LYS A 432 -1.91 -7.33 5.18
C LYS A 432 -2.29 -6.23 6.16
N VAL A 433 -1.33 -5.88 7.02
CA VAL A 433 -1.51 -4.87 8.07
C VAL A 433 -1.47 -3.46 7.48
N LEU A 434 -2.28 -2.57 8.05
CA LEU A 434 -2.27 -1.12 7.82
C LEU A 434 -2.09 -0.37 9.14
N ARG A 435 -1.31 0.71 9.11
CA ARG A 435 -0.94 1.53 10.29
C ARG A 435 -1.17 3.02 10.07
N GLY A 436 -1.25 3.80 11.14
CA GLY A 436 -1.24 5.28 11.10
C GLY A 436 -2.59 5.99 11.17
N GLY A 437 -3.67 5.41 10.65
CA GLY A 437 -4.90 6.19 10.39
C GLY A 437 -4.79 6.98 9.09
N SER A 438 -5.82 7.73 8.72
CA SER A 438 -5.82 8.54 7.51
C SER A 438 -6.60 9.86 7.69
N TRP A 439 -6.64 10.69 6.64
CA TRP A 439 -7.49 11.90 6.57
C TRP A 439 -8.98 11.65 6.83
N ASP A 440 -9.48 10.41 6.69
CA ASP A 440 -10.87 10.05 7.00
C ASP A 440 -11.08 9.39 8.38
N SER A 441 -10.01 9.28 9.17
CA SER A 441 -10.00 8.59 10.46
C SER A 441 -10.39 9.50 11.63
N THR A 442 -10.99 8.92 12.67
CA THR A 442 -11.15 9.60 13.96
C THR A 442 -9.85 9.52 14.77
N SER A 443 -9.76 10.28 15.85
CA SER A 443 -8.62 10.23 16.79
C SER A 443 -8.31 8.83 17.30
N PHE A 444 -9.34 7.98 17.44
CA PHE A 444 -9.19 6.59 17.89
C PHE A 444 -8.34 5.74 16.94
N TYR A 445 -8.55 5.91 15.63
CA TYR A 445 -7.85 5.16 14.58
C TYR A 445 -6.45 5.74 14.28
N ALA A 446 -6.22 7.00 14.63
CA ALA A 446 -4.93 7.68 14.48
C ALA A 446 -3.92 7.35 15.60
N ARG A 447 -4.28 6.52 16.58
CA ARG A 447 -3.33 6.06 17.61
C ARG A 447 -2.25 5.19 16.98
N VAL A 448 -0.99 5.36 17.39
CA VAL A 448 0.15 4.61 16.83
C VAL A 448 0.06 3.11 17.03
N THR A 449 -0.69 2.67 18.05
CA THR A 449 -0.91 1.24 18.32
C THR A 449 -2.03 0.64 17.49
N HIS A 450 -2.88 1.46 16.86
CA HIS A 450 -4.09 0.97 16.21
C HIS A 450 -3.77 0.17 14.95
N ARG A 451 -4.28 -1.06 14.89
CA ARG A 451 -4.02 -2.00 13.80
C ARG A 451 -5.26 -2.13 12.94
N ASN A 452 -5.11 -1.76 11.67
CA ASN A 452 -6.10 -2.05 10.65
C ASN A 452 -5.54 -3.09 9.67
N SER A 453 -6.38 -3.56 8.76
CA SER A 453 -5.99 -4.60 7.82
C SER A 453 -6.84 -4.56 6.55
N ALA A 454 -6.25 -4.99 5.44
CA ALA A 454 -6.96 -5.11 4.17
C ALA A 454 -6.38 -6.23 3.30
N GLN A 455 -7.15 -6.68 2.32
CA GLN A 455 -6.64 -7.58 1.29
C GLN A 455 -5.47 -6.90 0.54
N PRO A 456 -4.42 -7.64 0.16
CA PRO A 456 -3.20 -7.04 -0.41
C PRO A 456 -3.43 -6.35 -1.76
N ASN A 457 -4.52 -6.66 -2.47
CA ASN A 457 -4.92 -6.01 -3.73
C ASN A 457 -5.78 -4.75 -3.53
N THR A 458 -6.21 -4.44 -2.30
CA THR A 458 -6.99 -3.24 -1.99
C THR A 458 -6.15 -2.00 -2.32
N SER A 459 -6.76 -1.05 -3.01
CA SER A 459 -6.15 0.23 -3.37
C SER A 459 -7.18 1.34 -3.19
N ASN A 460 -7.07 2.09 -2.10
CA ASN A 460 -8.01 3.16 -1.75
C ASN A 460 -7.31 4.52 -1.74
N SER A 461 -8.11 5.60 -1.82
CA SER A 461 -7.64 6.99 -1.78
C SER A 461 -7.10 7.46 -0.41
N ASN A 462 -7.12 6.58 0.58
CA ASN A 462 -6.64 6.82 1.92
C ASN A 462 -5.56 5.80 2.34
N ILE A 463 -5.03 5.02 1.40
CA ILE A 463 -3.96 4.03 1.63
C ILE A 463 -2.76 4.38 0.77
N GLY A 464 -1.63 4.62 1.43
CA GLY A 464 -0.30 4.78 0.87
C GLY A 464 0.70 3.87 1.59
N PHE A 465 1.96 4.30 1.68
CA PHE A 465 3.02 3.55 2.35
C PHE A 465 4.28 4.39 2.53
N ARG A 466 5.20 3.87 3.34
CA ARG A 466 6.59 4.32 3.43
C ARG A 466 7.52 3.10 3.41
N CYS A 467 8.79 3.30 3.07
CA CYS A 467 9.77 2.22 3.03
C CYS A 467 10.72 2.25 4.24
N ALA A 468 11.43 1.14 4.43
CA ALA A 468 12.53 0.97 5.36
C ALA A 468 13.72 0.30 4.65
N VAL A 469 14.90 0.41 5.24
CA VAL A 469 16.14 -0.23 4.80
C VAL A 469 16.81 -0.88 6.00
N SER A 470 17.19 -2.16 5.87
CA SER A 470 17.93 -2.85 6.92
C SER A 470 19.33 -2.22 7.09
N SER A 471 19.86 -2.18 8.32
CA SER A 471 21.22 -1.67 8.54
C SER A 471 22.27 -2.55 7.84
N GLY A 472 23.15 -1.94 7.05
CA GLY A 472 24.28 -2.61 6.37
C GLY A 472 24.16 -2.80 4.85
N GLN A 473 23.20 -2.15 4.18
CA GLN A 473 23.08 -2.11 2.71
C GLN A 473 23.51 -0.78 2.11
#